data_AF-A0A2D0VZQ8-F1
#
_entry.id   AF-A0A2D0VZQ8-F1
#
_cell.length_a   1.000
_cell.length_b   1.000
_cell.length_c   1.000
_cell.angle_alpha   90.00
_cell.angle_beta   90.00
_cell.angle_gamma   90.00
#
_symmetry.space_group_name_H-M   'P 1'
#
loop_
_entity.id
_entity.type
_entity.pdbx_description
1 polymer ?
#
loop_
_entity_poly.entity_id
_entity_poly.type
_entity_poly.pdbx_seq_one_letter_code
_entity_poly.pdbx_strand_id
1 'polypeptide(L)' 'AASTFNFLQSLMFLFFGTVPRLAKALKVDFLPKESQQFFKKLVLETMANREMKNIIRPDMIHLLMEAKKG' A
#
# COMPACT_ATOMS: atom_id res chain seq x y z
N ALA A 1 -14.53 20.00 7.98
CA ALA A 1 -14.42 19.33 9.29
C ALA A 1 -12.98 19.44 9.75
N ALA A 2 -12.73 20.13 10.87
CA ALA A 2 -11.40 20.19 11.46
C ALA A 2 -11.06 18.80 12.01
N SER A 3 -10.00 18.17 11.52
CA SER A 3 -9.51 16.91 12.07
C SER A 3 -8.98 17.17 13.47
N THR A 4 -9.74 16.78 14.49
CA THR A 4 -9.25 16.71 15.88
C THR A 4 -8.16 15.64 15.91
N PHE A 5 -6.89 16.06 15.81
CA PHE A 5 -5.76 15.15 15.92
C PHE A 5 -5.76 14.55 17.32
N ASN A 6 -6.20 13.30 17.42
CA ASN A 6 -6.11 12.54 18.66
C ASN A 6 -4.63 12.34 18.99
N PHE A 7 -4.18 12.85 20.14
CA PHE A 7 -2.79 12.76 20.59
C PHE A 7 -2.24 11.32 20.57
N LEU A 8 -3.09 10.35 20.93
CA LEU A 8 -2.78 8.92 20.84
C LEU A 8 -2.48 8.45 19.41
N GLN A 9 -3.21 8.98 18.42
CA GLN A 9 -3.00 8.66 17.02
C GLN A 9 -1.68 9.23 16.52
N SER A 10 -1.34 10.47 16.89
CA SER A 10 -0.04 11.08 16.61
C SER A 10 1.12 10.32 17.26
N LEU A 11 0.95 9.84 18.50
CA LEU A 11 1.95 9.01 19.17
C LEU A 11 2.15 7.66 18.48
N MET A 12 1.07 7.02 18.01
CA MET A 12 1.15 5.82 17.18
C MET A 12 1.92 6.07 15.87
N PHE A 13 1.64 7.19 15.19
CA PHE A 13 2.38 7.57 13.99
C PHE A 13 3.88 7.74 14.24
N LEU A 14 4.25 8.42 15.34
CA LEU A 14 5.65 8.55 15.75
C LEU A 14 6.28 7.19 16.06
N PHE A 15 5.56 6.32 16.77
CA PHE A 15 6.02 4.97 17.12
C PHE A 15 6.33 4.12 15.88
N PHE A 16 5.47 4.15 14.85
CA PHE A 16 5.73 3.49 13.56
C PHE A 16 6.95 4.07 12.83
N GLY A 17 7.18 5.38 12.94
CA GLY A 17 8.34 6.05 12.34
C GLY A 17 9.66 5.77 13.06
N THR A 18 9.67 5.71 14.39
CA THR A 18 10.91 5.58 15.18
C THR A 18 11.35 4.15 15.40
N VAL A 19 10.43 3.18 15.50
CA VAL A 19 10.76 1.78 15.79
C VAL A 19 10.12 0.82 14.78
N PRO A 20 10.52 0.86 13.49
CA PRO A 20 9.95 0.00 12.46
C PRO A 20 10.16 -1.49 12.73
N ARG A 21 11.23 -1.84 13.47
CA ARG A 21 11.52 -3.23 13.87
C ARG A 21 10.48 -3.79 14.83
N LEU A 22 9.98 -2.98 15.78
CA LEU A 22 8.99 -3.39 16.75
C LEU A 22 7.59 -3.43 16.13
N ALA A 23 7.26 -2.48 15.26
CA ALA A 23 6.05 -2.53 14.44
C ALA A 23 5.99 -3.81 13.58
N LYS A 24 7.10 -4.17 12.93
CA LYS A 24 7.22 -5.41 12.14
C LYS A 24 7.13 -6.67 13.00
N ALA A 25 7.69 -6.65 14.22
CA ALA A 25 7.60 -7.77 15.16
C ALA A 25 6.18 -7.97 15.73
N LEU A 26 5.46 -6.87 15.98
CA LEU A 26 4.09 -6.90 16.52
C LEU A 26 3.01 -7.10 15.44
N LYS A 27 3.38 -7.22 14.15
CA LYS A 27 2.47 -7.34 13.00
C LYS A 27 1.35 -6.28 13.02
N VAL A 28 1.64 -5.11 13.57
CA VAL A 28 0.67 -4.01 13.57
C VAL A 28 0.82 -3.32 12.23
N ASP A 29 -0.14 -3.55 11.36
CA ASP A 29 -0.21 -2.91 10.07
C ASP A 29 -0.91 -1.56 10.22
N PHE A 30 -0.38 -0.54 9.52
CA PHE A 30 -0.99 0.79 9.50
C PHE A 30 -2.38 0.79 8.84
N LEU A 31 -2.61 -0.15 7.91
CA LEU A 31 -3.85 -0.32 7.18
C LEU A 31 -4.58 -1.59 7.65
N PRO A 32 -5.92 -1.56 7.77
CA PRO A 32 -6.70 -2.77 8.01
C PRO A 32 -6.40 -3.83 6.94
N LYS A 33 -6.35 -5.10 7.35
CA LYS A 33 -6.06 -6.23 6.45
C LYS A 33 -7.02 -6.29 5.26
N GLU A 34 -8.29 -5.97 5.48
CA GLU A 34 -9.31 -5.92 4.42
C GLU A 34 -8.97 -4.87 3.36
N SER A 35 -8.58 -3.66 3.78
CA SER A 35 -8.15 -2.60 2.87
C SER A 35 -6.89 -3.00 2.11
N GLN A 36 -5.90 -3.61 2.78
CA GLN A 36 -4.71 -4.12 2.12
C GLN A 36 -5.04 -5.16 1.04
N GLN A 37 -5.92 -6.11 1.35
CA GLN A 37 -6.33 -7.15 0.40
C GLN A 37 -7.12 -6.56 -0.77
N PHE A 38 -7.98 -5.59 -0.51
CA PHE A 38 -8.70 -4.84 -1.54
C PHE A 38 -7.74 -4.15 -2.52
N PHE A 39 -6.80 -3.34 -2.02
CA PHE A 39 -5.84 -2.63 -2.87
C PHE A 39 -4.97 -3.60 -3.65
N LYS A 40 -4.49 -4.67 -3.01
CA LYS A 40 -3.69 -5.70 -3.69
C LYS A 40 -4.47 -6.35 -4.83
N LYS A 41 -5.73 -6.74 -4.59
CA LYS A 41 -6.60 -7.34 -5.60
C LYS A 41 -6.83 -6.37 -6.76
N LEU A 42 -7.20 -5.12 -6.47
CA LEU A 42 -7.48 -4.09 -7.47
C LEU A 42 -6.28 -3.82 -8.37
N VAL A 43 -5.08 -3.69 -7.81
CA VAL A 43 -3.85 -3.44 -8.58
C VAL A 43 -3.51 -4.65 -9.46
N LEU A 44 -3.58 -5.87 -8.91
CA LEU A 44 -3.30 -7.10 -9.68
C LEU A 44 -4.29 -7.31 -10.83
N GLU A 45 -5.58 -7.09 -10.59
CA GLU A 45 -6.61 -7.16 -11.63
C GLU A 45 -6.39 -6.10 -12.71
N THR A 46 -6.00 -4.88 -12.31
CA THR A 46 -5.69 -3.80 -13.25
C THR A 46 -4.48 -4.14 -14.12
N MET A 47 -3.41 -4.69 -13.54
CA MET A 47 -2.24 -5.15 -14.28
C MET A 47 -2.61 -6.25 -15.28
N ALA A 48 -3.38 -7.26 -14.85
CA ALA A 48 -3.83 -8.35 -15.70
C ALA A 48 -4.72 -7.85 -16.86
N ASN A 49 -5.64 -6.92 -16.60
CA ASN A 49 -6.49 -6.33 -17.64
C ASN A 49 -5.67 -5.57 -18.69
N ARG A 50 -4.65 -4.83 -18.25
CA ARG A 50 -3.74 -4.08 -19.14
C ARG A 50 -2.88 -5.02 -19.99
N GLU A 51 -2.39 -6.11 -19.41
CA GLU A 51 -1.60 -7.12 -20.11
C GLU A 51 -2.44 -7.83 -21.19
N MET A 52 -3.67 -8.27 -20.86
CA MET A 52 -4.57 -8.92 -21.83
C MET A 52 -4.96 -8.00 -22.99
N LYS A 53 -5.17 -6.70 -22.72
CA LYS A 53 -5.62 -5.72 -23.71
C LYS A 53 -4.48 -4.97 -24.39
N ASN A 54 -3.21 -5.29 -24.07
CA ASN A 54 -2.03 -4.58 -24.56
C ASN A 54 -2.08 -3.06 -24.35
N ILE A 55 -2.56 -2.62 -23.18
CA ILE A 55 -2.66 -1.19 -22.84
C ILE A 55 -1.33 -0.72 -22.23
N ILE A 56 -0.63 0.18 -22.94
CA ILE A 56 0.62 0.80 -22.48
C ILE A 56 0.31 2.17 -21.88
N ARG A 57 0.77 2.40 -20.64
CA ARG A 57 0.69 3.69 -19.94
C ARG A 57 2.00 3.88 -19.18
N PRO A 58 2.79 4.92 -19.43
CA PRO A 58 4.08 5.12 -18.75
C PRO A 58 3.87 5.65 -17.31
N ASP A 59 3.24 4.83 -16.46
CA ASP A 59 2.97 5.11 -15.05
C ASP A 59 3.74 4.12 -14.14
N MET A 60 3.65 4.32 -12.83
CA MET A 60 4.29 3.43 -11.86
C MET A 60 3.81 1.97 -11.98
N ILE A 61 2.55 1.72 -12.37
CA ILE A 61 2.04 0.35 -12.55
C ILE A 61 2.76 -0.32 -13.72
N HIS A 62 3.05 0.42 -14.79
CA HIS A 62 3.79 -0.10 -15.92
C HIS A 62 5.23 -0.45 -15.57
N LEU A 63 5.91 0.38 -14.78
CA LEU A 63 7.22 0.03 -14.23
C LEU A 63 7.17 -1.28 -13.42
N LEU A 64 6.11 -1.49 -12.63
CA LEU A 64 5.90 -2.76 -11.90
C LEU A 64 5.62 -3.94 -12.83
N MET A 65 4.96 -3.72 -13.97
CA MET A 65 4.75 -4.77 -14.98
C MET A 65 6.07 -5.14 -15.69
N GLU A 66 6.94 -4.17 -15.96
CA GLU A 66 8.26 -4.40 -16.54
C GLU A 66 9.20 -5.10 -15.56
N ALA A 67 9.23 -4.66 -14.31
CA ALA A 67 10.00 -5.30 -13.23
C ALA A 67 9.52 -6.71 -12.86
N LYS A 68 8.33 -7.13 -13.29
CA LYS A 68 7.85 -8.51 -13.18
C LYS A 68 8.38 -9.39 -14.34
N LYS A 69 8.70 -8.79 -15.49
CA LYS A 69 9.14 -9.48 -16.70
C LYS A 69 10.66 -9.68 -16.75
N GLY A 70 11.43 -8.77 -16.14
CA GLY A 70 12.86 -8.92 -15.87
C GLY A 70 13.12 -9.48 -14.48
#